data_AF-A0A944SM76-F1
#
_entry.id   AF-A0A944SM76-F1
#
_cell.length_a   1.000
_cell.length_b   1.000
_cell.length_c   1.000
_cell.angle_alpha   90.00
_cell.angle_beta   90.00
_cell.angle_gamma   90.00
#
_symmetry.space_group_name_H-M   'P 1'
#
loop_
_entity.id
_entity.type
_entity.pdbx_description
1 polymer ?
#
loop_
_entity_poly.entity_id
_entity_poly.type
_entity_poly.pdbx_seq_one_letter_code
_entity_poly.pdbx_strand_id
1 'polypeptide(L)' 'MIKEEKRQMFGQLLMGKKMVNERQIEEALEIQKANGKALGDVLIDLGHTTSDLIMSVLNITRKTEQKLARLF' A
#
# COMPACT_ATOMS: atom_id res chain seq x y z
N MET A 1 -2.37 2.01 -17.28
CA MET A 1 -1.99 3.07 -16.31
C MET A 1 -2.58 2.91 -14.91
N ILE A 2 -3.66 2.13 -14.68
CA ILE A 2 -4.36 2.04 -13.38
C ILE A 2 -3.56 1.38 -12.23
N LYS A 3 -2.58 0.51 -12.51
CA LYS A 3 -1.83 -0.22 -11.46
C LYS A 3 -0.92 0.68 -10.61
N GLU A 4 -0.33 1.73 -11.18
CA GLU A 4 0.64 2.58 -10.48
C GLU A 4 -0.04 3.55 -9.51
N GLU A 5 -1.19 4.09 -9.91
CA GLU A 5 -1.96 5.04 -9.10
C GLU A 5 -2.50 4.37 -7.83
N LYS A 6 -3.03 3.14 -7.94
CA LYS A 6 -3.44 2.35 -6.78
C LYS A 6 -2.26 2.03 -5.83
N ARG A 7 -1.06 1.82 -6.38
CA ARG A 7 0.16 1.61 -5.58
C ARG A 7 0.59 2.88 -4.83
N GLN A 8 0.59 4.03 -5.49
CA GLN A 8 0.92 5.31 -4.86
C GLN A 8 -0.07 5.65 -3.74
N MET A 9 -1.37 5.46 -3.99
CA MET A 9 -2.40 5.72 -2.99
C MET A 9 -2.28 4.78 -1.79
N PHE A 10 -1.91 3.52 -2.03
CA PHE A 10 -1.64 2.54 -0.96
C PHE A 10 -0.42 2.94 -0.12
N GLY A 11 0.69 3.35 -0.74
CA GLY A 11 1.87 3.84 -0.03
C GLY A 11 1.59 5.09 0.81
N GLN A 12 0.86 6.06 0.26
CA GLN A 12 0.46 7.28 0.97
C GLN A 12 -0.43 6.97 2.19
N LEU A 13 -1.33 5.99 2.09
CA LEU A 13 -2.17 5.56 3.20
C LEU A 13 -1.37 4.93 4.34
N LEU A 14 -0.37 4.10 4.02
CA LEU A 14 0.51 3.51 5.01
C LEU A 14 1.36 4.59 5.72
N MET A 15 1.86 5.57 4.96
CA MET A 15 2.57 6.74 5.52
C MET A 15 1.66 7.59 6.41
N GLY A 16 0.43 7.86 5.99
CA GLY A 16 -0.55 8.62 6.78
C GLY A 16 -0.90 7.98 8.12
N LYS A 17 -0.75 6.65 8.23
CA LYS A 17 -0.93 5.90 9.48
C LYS A 17 0.35 5.74 10.30
N LYS A 18 1.47 6.35 9.87
CA LYS A 18 2.81 6.22 10.47
C LYS A 18 3.28 4.76 10.59
N MET A 19 2.79 3.90 9.71
CA MET A 19 3.13 2.47 9.69
C MET A 19 4.42 2.23 8.91
N VAL A 20 4.69 3.07 7.93
CA VAL A 20 5.91 3.09 7.13
C VAL A 20 6.28 4.56 6.87
N ASN A 21 7.55 4.82 6.61
CA ASN A 21 8.03 6.13 6.17
C ASN A 21 8.38 6.13 4.68
N GLU A 22 8.67 7.30 4.12
CA GLU A 22 9.01 7.49 2.71
C GLU A 22 10.21 6.62 2.28
N ARG A 23 11.26 6.56 3.11
CA ARG A 23 12.46 5.75 2.83
C ARG A 23 12.15 4.25 2.73
N GLN A 24 11.28 3.74 3.60
CA GLN A 24 10.85 2.34 3.59
C GLN A 24 9.97 2.03 2.38
N ILE A 25 9.16 2.99 1.93
CA ILE A 25 8.37 2.88 0.69
C ILE A 25 9.32 2.85 -0.51
N GLU A 26 10.31 3.73 -0.56
CA GLU A 26 11.30 3.78 -1.65
C GLU A 26 12.10 2.47 -1.76
N GLU A 27 12.63 1.98 -0.64
CA GLU A 27 13.34 0.69 -0.58
C GLU A 27 12.45 -0.47 -1.06
N ALA A 28 11.21 -0.51 -0.59
CA ALA A 28 10.27 -1.54 -1.02
C ALA A 28 9.89 -1.43 -2.51
N LEU A 29 9.82 -0.21 -3.06
CA LEU A 29 9.57 0.02 -4.48
C LEU A 29 10.76 -0.42 -5.36
N GLU A 30 11.99 -0.20 -4.92
CA GLU A 30 13.18 -0.69 -5.62
C GLU A 30 13.20 -2.21 -5.70
N ILE A 31 12.95 -2.87 -4.58
CA ILE A 31 12.91 -4.33 -4.49
C ILE A 31 11.73 -4.90 -5.30
N GLN A 32 10.54 -4.28 -5.22
CA GLN A 32 9.39 -4.64 -6.04
C GLN A 32 9.71 -4.56 -7.53
N LYS A 33 10.41 -3.52 -7.98
CA LYS A 33 10.80 -3.38 -9.40
C LYS A 33 11.73 -4.51 -9.84
N ALA A 34 12.61 -4.96 -8.95
CA ALA A 34 13.56 -6.04 -9.23
C ALA A 34 12.91 -7.43 -9.25
N ASN A 35 11.95 -7.71 -8.35
CA ASN A 35 11.39 -9.06 -8.16
C ASN A 35 9.94 -9.24 -8.62
N GLY A 36 9.23 -8.16 -8.95
CA GLY A 36 7.83 -8.18 -9.40
C GLY A 36 6.79 -8.48 -8.31
N LYS A 37 7.17 -8.58 -7.03
CA LYS A 37 6.25 -8.84 -5.91
C LYS A 37 5.32 -7.66 -5.65
N ALA A 38 4.23 -7.88 -4.90
CA ALA A 38 3.38 -6.77 -4.46
C ALA A 38 4.12 -5.91 -3.43
N LEU A 39 3.84 -4.60 -3.43
CA LEU A 39 4.54 -3.64 -2.55
C LEU A 39 4.31 -3.99 -1.08
N GLY A 40 3.08 -4.43 -0.74
CA GLY A 40 2.74 -4.88 0.59
C GLY A 40 3.53 -6.12 1.03
N ASP A 41 3.73 -7.08 0.12
CA ASP A 41 4.52 -8.28 0.42
C ASP A 41 5.98 -7.93 0.67
N VAL A 42 6.54 -7.03 -0.13
CA VAL A 42 7.92 -6.54 0.07
C VAL A 42 8.06 -5.80 1.40
N LEU A 43 7.08 -4.99 1.79
CA LEU A 43 7.10 -4.28 3.08
C LEU A 43 7.01 -5.25 4.27
N ILE A 44 6.31 -6.38 4.13
CA ILE A 44 6.28 -7.45 5.14
C ILE A 44 7.62 -8.18 5.18
N ASP A 45 8.16 -8.56 4.02
CA ASP A 45 9.45 -9.24 3.89
C ASP A 45 10.59 -8.42 4.52
N LEU A 46 10.53 -7.08 4.38
CA LEU A 46 11.49 -6.15 4.98
C LEU A 46 11.26 -5.90 6.49
N GLY A 47 10.17 -6.41 7.06
CA GLY A 47 9.80 -6.19 8.47
C GLY A 47 9.30 -4.78 8.78
N HIS A 48 9.00 -3.97 7.75
CA HIS A 48 8.49 -2.60 7.91
C HIS A 48 7.01 -2.59 8.31
N THR A 49 6.27 -3.67 8.05
CA THR A 49 4.85 -3.79 8.44
C THR A 49 4.41 -5.26 8.58
N THR A 50 3.14 -5.49 8.95
CA THR A 50 2.57 -6.84 9.05
C THR A 50 1.40 -7.05 8.10
N SER A 51 1.06 -8.30 7.83
CA SER A 51 -0.09 -8.65 6.98
C SER A 51 -1.41 -8.10 7.54
N ASP A 52 -1.63 -8.16 8.85
CA ASP A 52 -2.84 -7.63 9.50
C ASP A 52 -2.98 -6.12 9.29
N LEU A 53 -1.86 -5.41 9.42
CA LEU A 53 -1.74 -3.98 9.21
C LEU A 53 -2.04 -3.62 7.75
N ILE A 54 -1.46 -4.34 6.79
CA ILE A 54 -1.76 -4.23 5.36
C ILE A 54 -3.26 -4.45 5.08
N MET A 55 -3.85 -5.52 5.62
CA MET A 55 -5.27 -5.84 5.44
C MET A 55 -6.19 -4.76 6.01
N SER A 56 -5.82 -4.17 7.16
CA SER A 56 -6.58 -3.07 7.76
C SER A 56 -6.68 -1.85 6.84
N VAL A 57 -5.60 -1.54 6.12
CA VAL A 57 -5.55 -0.43 5.15
C VAL A 57 -6.31 -0.77 3.87
N LEU A 58 -6.15 -1.99 3.35
CA LEU A 58 -6.88 -2.46 2.18
C LEU A 58 -8.40 -2.54 2.38
N ASN A 59 -8.85 -2.81 3.61
CA ASN A 59 -10.27 -2.77 3.93
C ASN A 59 -10.84 -1.34 3.97
N ILE A 60 -10.02 -0.35 4.34
CA ILE A 60 -10.42 1.06 4.30
C ILE A 60 -10.58 1.52 2.86
N THR A 61 -9.59 1.27 1.98
CA THR A 61 -9.67 1.67 0.56
C THR A 61 -10.88 1.07 -0.14
N ARG A 62 -11.20 -0.20 0.14
CA ARG A 62 -12.38 -0.87 -0.42
C ARG A 62 -13.71 -0.23 0.01
N LYS A 63 -13.82 0.18 1.28
CA LYS A 63 -15.00 0.88 1.79
C LYS A 63 -15.13 2.29 1.20
N THR A 64 -14.01 2.99 1.03
CA THR A 64 -13.99 4.34 0.45
C THR A 64 -14.41 4.31 -1.02
N GLU A 65 -13.88 3.38 -1.82
CA GLU A 65 -14.29 3.19 -3.21
C GLU A 65 -15.77 2.80 -3.32
N GLN A 66 -16.28 1.88 -2.48
CA GLN A 66 -17.69 1.50 -2.47
C GLN A 66 -18.63 2.64 -2.06
N LYS A 67 -18.19 3.52 -1.14
CA LYS A 67 -19.00 4.66 -0.69
C LYS A 67 -19.07 5.75 -1.76
N LEU A 68 -17.98 5.97 -2.48
CA LEU A 68 -17.93 6.87 -3.65
C LEU A 68 -18.76 6.34 -4.82
N ALA A 69 -18.71 5.03 -5.09
CA ALA A 69 -19.52 4.40 -6.14
C ALA A 69 -21.04 4.42 -5.88
N ARG A 70 -21.48 4.75 -4.66
CA ARG A 70 -22.90 4.93 -4.31
C ARG A 70 -23.36 6.40 -4.36
N LEU A 71 -22.44 7.33 -4.58
CA LEU A 71 -22.70 8.77 -4.61
C LEU A 71 -22.84 9.31 -6.04
N PHE A 72 -22.62 8.47 -7.05
CA PHE A 72 -22.86 8.70 -8.47
C PHE A 72 -23.79 7.61 -9.00
#